data_AF-A0A497M6K0-F1
#
_entry.id   AF-A0A497M6K0-F1
#
_cell.length_a   1.000
_cell.length_b   1.000
_cell.length_c   1.000
_cell.angle_alpha   90.00
_cell.angle_beta   90.00
_cell.angle_gamma   90.00
#
_symmetry.space_group_name_H-M   'P 1'
#
loop_
_entity.id
_entity.type
_entity.pdbx_description
1 polymer ?
#
loop_
_entity_poly.entity_id
_entity_poly.type
_entity_poly.pdbx_seq_one_letter_code
_entity_poly.pdbx_strand_id
1 'polypeptide(L)'
;MLFDSYFNFIKFKKTENSVFFSFRTKFKQLRRLIKGCEILDEFDELLLKTIDETLRYTFGDVTTEEIYRYLRRKSCPRYEIPRKPDVFSTELRRVLEFEKGISFHRTVTVLSTVSILERVVVKKICSKLGVEFNEKGPIDFAEWVKKLREVYNNGENRSP
;
A
#
# COMPACT_ATOMS: atom_id res chain seq x y z
N MET A 1 6.17 -4.53 -25.74
CA MET A 1 5.62 -3.73 -26.86
C MET A 1 4.34 -2.97 -26.51
N LEU A 2 3.25 -3.57 -26.00
CA LEU A 2 2.07 -2.80 -25.55
C LEU A 2 2.22 -2.16 -24.15
N PHE A 3 3.03 -2.75 -23.26
CA PHE A 3 3.30 -2.20 -21.93
C PHE A 3 4.22 -0.97 -21.95
N ASP A 4 5.19 -0.93 -22.88
CA ASP A 4 6.16 0.17 -22.98
C ASP A 4 5.53 1.46 -23.52
N SER A 5 4.45 1.33 -24.30
CA SER A 5 3.70 2.48 -24.81
C SER A 5 2.88 3.18 -23.72
N TYR A 6 2.36 2.45 -22.73
CA TYR A 6 1.60 3.03 -21.61
C TYR A 6 2.51 3.78 -20.64
N PHE A 7 3.72 3.27 -20.41
CA PHE A 7 4.68 3.90 -19.50
C PHE A 7 5.20 5.24 -20.05
N ASN A 8 5.26 5.39 -21.38
CA ASN A 8 5.61 6.66 -22.02
C ASN A 8 4.54 7.75 -21.87
N PHE A 9 3.28 7.39 -21.59
CA PHE A 9 2.23 8.37 -21.31
C PHE A 9 2.31 8.94 -19.89
N ILE A 10 2.88 8.18 -18.95
CA ILE A 10 3.07 8.61 -17.55
C ILE A 10 4.25 9.59 -17.39
N LYS A 11 4.98 9.88 -18.49
CA LYS A 11 6.00 10.93 -18.53
C LYS A 11 5.48 12.26 -19.09
N PHE A 12 4.17 12.52 -19.01
CA PHE A 12 3.60 13.81 -19.39
C PHE A 12 3.56 14.77 -18.19
N LYS A 13 4.55 15.68 -18.22
CA LYS A 13 4.73 16.93 -17.48
C LYS A 13 3.84 17.22 -16.26
N LYS A 14 4.54 17.30 -15.13
CA LYS A 14 4.31 18.21 -13.99
C LYS A 14 4.11 19.65 -14.48
N THR A 15 2.86 20.03 -14.82
CA THR A 15 2.34 21.41 -14.83
C THR A 15 0.85 21.38 -15.14
N GLU A 16 0.06 22.04 -14.29
CA GLU A 16 -1.37 22.41 -14.42
C GLU A 16 -2.43 21.38 -13.99
N ASN A 17 -2.97 21.62 -12.79
CA ASN A 17 -3.95 20.82 -12.05
C ASN A 17 -5.35 20.72 -12.70
N SER A 18 -5.67 21.47 -13.76
CA SER A 18 -7.05 21.53 -14.30
C SER A 18 -7.35 20.47 -15.36
N VAL A 19 -6.36 20.06 -16.16
CA VAL A 19 -6.57 19.10 -17.27
C VAL A 19 -6.69 17.66 -16.77
N PHE A 20 -6.09 17.36 -15.62
CA PHE A 20 -6.12 16.03 -15.00
C PHE A 20 -7.55 15.60 -14.60
N PHE A 21 -8.42 16.56 -14.27
CA PHE A 21 -9.79 16.29 -13.80
C PHE A 21 -10.73 15.77 -14.90
N SER A 22 -10.55 16.23 -16.14
CA SER A 22 -11.41 15.87 -17.29
C SER A 22 -11.16 14.45 -17.81
N PHE A 23 -9.90 14.00 -17.77
CA PHE A 23 -9.56 12.61 -18.11
C PHE A 23 -10.02 11.61 -17.03
N ARG A 24 -10.01 12.02 -15.76
CA ARG A 24 -10.37 11.22 -14.57
C ARG A 24 -11.81 10.67 -14.63
N THR A 25 -12.77 11.47 -15.11
CA THR A 25 -14.18 11.09 -15.18
C THR A 25 -14.47 10.08 -16.28
N LYS A 26 -13.83 10.20 -17.45
CA LYS A 26 -13.96 9.22 -18.56
C LYS A 26 -13.35 7.87 -18.19
N PHE A 27 -12.27 7.84 -17.41
CA PHE A 27 -11.67 6.61 -16.89
C PHE A 27 -12.58 5.86 -15.89
N LYS A 28 -13.41 6.57 -15.12
CA LYS A 28 -14.35 5.97 -14.15
C LYS A 28 -15.43 5.11 -14.83
N GLN A 29 -15.83 5.44 -16.06
CA GLN A 29 -16.73 4.62 -16.88
C GLN A 29 -16.00 3.43 -17.50
N LEU A 30 -14.76 3.61 -17.96
CA LEU A 30 -13.91 2.54 -18.48
C LEU A 30 -13.60 1.48 -17.39
N ARG A 31 -13.48 1.92 -16.13
CA ARG A 31 -13.31 1.08 -14.92
C ARG A 31 -14.45 0.07 -14.69
N ARG A 32 -15.66 0.29 -15.22
CA ARG A 32 -16.77 -0.67 -15.11
C ARG A 32 -16.70 -1.80 -16.14
N LEU A 33 -15.94 -1.64 -17.23
CA LEU A 33 -15.94 -2.56 -18.38
C LEU A 33 -14.79 -3.58 -18.35
N ILE A 34 -13.73 -3.33 -17.56
CA ILE A 34 -12.53 -4.18 -17.50
C ILE A 34 -12.59 -5.07 -16.25
N LYS A 35 -13.49 -6.05 -16.22
CA LYS A 35 -13.69 -6.96 -15.06
C LYS A 35 -12.63 -8.07 -14.92
N GLY A 36 -11.48 -7.97 -15.60
CA GLY A 36 -10.42 -9.00 -15.56
C GLY A 36 -8.98 -8.48 -15.57
N CYS A 37 -8.78 -7.17 -15.58
CA CYS A 37 -7.46 -6.54 -15.44
C CYS A 37 -7.64 -5.41 -14.45
N GLU A 38 -7.60 -5.75 -13.16
CA GLU A 38 -8.05 -4.83 -12.12
C GLU A 38 -7.01 -3.73 -11.89
N ILE A 39 -7.34 -2.54 -12.39
CA ILE A 39 -6.56 -1.32 -12.30
C ILE A 39 -6.38 -0.97 -10.81
N LEU A 40 -5.13 -0.91 -10.35
CA LEU A 40 -4.77 -0.32 -9.05
C LEU A 40 -5.29 1.11 -9.03
N ASP A 41 -6.02 1.49 -7.98
CA ASP A 41 -6.42 2.89 -7.84
C ASP A 41 -5.33 3.75 -7.20
N GLU A 42 -5.52 5.07 -7.22
CA GLU A 42 -4.53 6.02 -6.72
C GLU A 42 -4.17 5.78 -5.24
N PHE A 43 -5.12 5.28 -4.43
CA PHE A 43 -4.84 4.89 -3.05
C PHE A 43 -4.00 3.60 -2.99
N ASP A 44 -4.32 2.61 -3.83
CA ASP A 44 -3.51 1.39 -3.94
C ASP A 44 -2.06 1.72 -4.31
N GLU A 45 -1.85 2.62 -5.29
CA GLU A 45 -0.52 3.09 -5.68
C GLU A 45 0.19 3.81 -4.53
N LEU A 46 -0.51 4.70 -3.83
CA LEU A 46 0.01 5.41 -2.66
C LEU A 46 0.46 4.45 -1.55
N LEU A 47 -0.36 3.46 -1.24
CA LEU A 47 -0.07 2.43 -0.25
C LEU A 47 1.17 1.62 -0.68
N LEU A 48 1.17 1.08 -1.90
CA LEU A 48 2.26 0.26 -2.43
C LEU A 48 3.58 1.01 -2.50
N LYS A 49 3.55 2.28 -2.90
CA LYS A 49 4.74 3.13 -2.93
C LYS A 49 5.26 3.37 -1.51
N THR A 50 4.37 3.66 -0.57
CA THR A 50 4.78 3.94 0.83
C THR A 50 5.32 2.69 1.53
N ILE A 51 4.77 1.51 1.25
CA ILE A 51 5.31 0.22 1.71
C ILE A 51 6.70 0.00 1.13
N ASP A 52 6.87 0.16 -0.19
CA ASP A 52 8.15 -0.05 -0.87
C ASP A 52 9.25 0.90 -0.37
N GLU A 53 8.92 2.19 -0.26
CA GLU A 53 9.80 3.21 0.34
C GLU A 53 10.23 2.84 1.76
N THR A 54 9.32 2.26 2.55
CA THR A 54 9.61 1.90 3.94
C THR A 54 10.45 0.64 4.03
N LEU A 55 10.13 -0.41 3.26
CA LEU A 55 10.92 -1.64 3.22
C LEU A 55 12.35 -1.38 2.73
N ARG A 56 12.51 -0.60 1.64
CA ARG A 56 13.83 -0.27 1.11
C ARG A 56 14.64 0.57 2.08
N TYR A 57 14.02 1.54 2.74
CA TYR A 57 14.69 2.34 3.77
C TYR A 57 15.15 1.47 4.96
N THR A 58 14.35 0.50 5.37
CA THR A 58 14.65 -0.34 6.54
C THR A 58 15.63 -1.47 6.24
N PHE A 59 15.50 -2.13 5.10
CA PHE A 59 16.22 -3.37 4.79
C PHE A 59 17.18 -3.29 3.59
N GLY A 60 17.17 -2.18 2.86
CA GLY A 60 17.88 -2.04 1.59
C GLY A 60 17.19 -2.74 0.42
N ASP A 61 17.67 -2.49 -0.79
CA ASP A 61 17.04 -2.95 -2.03
C ASP A 61 17.06 -4.48 -2.18
N VAL A 62 18.19 -5.11 -1.89
CA VAL A 62 18.39 -6.56 -2.06
C VAL A 62 17.43 -7.34 -1.15
N THR A 63 17.42 -7.02 0.14
CA THR A 63 16.55 -7.68 1.12
C THR A 63 15.08 -7.43 0.81
N THR A 64 14.73 -6.21 0.38
CA THR A 64 13.35 -5.89 -0.02
C THR A 64 12.88 -6.76 -1.18
N GLU A 65 13.73 -7.01 -2.16
CA GLU A 65 13.40 -7.89 -3.28
C GLU A 65 13.22 -9.35 -2.83
N GLU A 66 14.02 -9.83 -1.89
CA GLU A 66 13.83 -11.16 -1.28
C GLU A 66 12.49 -11.26 -0.53
N ILE A 67 12.11 -10.22 0.21
CA ILE A 67 10.81 -10.16 0.90
C ILE A 67 9.67 -10.24 -0.12
N TYR A 68 9.70 -9.45 -1.21
CA TYR A 68 8.65 -9.55 -2.24
C TYR A 68 8.62 -10.89 -2.95
N ARG A 69 9.77 -11.51 -3.17
CA ARG A 69 9.85 -12.86 -3.74
C ARG A 69 9.23 -13.90 -2.81
N TYR A 70 9.48 -13.78 -1.50
CA TYR A 70 8.83 -14.61 -0.49
C TYR A 70 7.30 -14.41 -0.52
N LEU A 71 6.82 -13.16 -0.47
CA LEU A 71 5.39 -12.83 -0.47
C LEU A 71 4.68 -13.34 -1.72
N ARG A 72 5.31 -13.25 -2.90
CA ARG A 72 4.80 -13.82 -4.15
C ARG A 72 4.57 -15.33 -4.03
N ARG A 73 5.48 -16.08 -3.39
CA ARG A 73 5.34 -17.54 -3.16
C ARG A 73 4.23 -17.87 -2.15
N LYS A 74 3.78 -16.89 -1.36
CA LYS A 74 2.71 -17.01 -0.36
C LYS A 74 1.38 -16.43 -0.82
N SER A 75 1.17 -16.32 -2.15
CA SER A 75 -0.07 -15.81 -2.74
C SER A 75 -0.40 -14.36 -2.33
N CYS A 76 0.64 -13.56 -2.08
CA CYS A 76 0.55 -12.13 -1.81
C CYS A 76 1.59 -11.36 -2.66
N PRO A 77 1.50 -11.39 -4.00
CA PRO A 77 2.36 -10.56 -4.83
C PRO A 77 2.12 -9.08 -4.52
N ARG A 78 3.13 -8.23 -4.79
CA ARG A 78 3.10 -6.79 -4.45
C ARG A 78 1.76 -6.10 -4.78
N TYR A 79 1.22 -6.31 -5.98
CA TYR A 79 -0.03 -5.67 -6.42
C TYR A 79 -1.29 -6.14 -5.69
N GLU A 80 -1.27 -7.27 -4.98
CA GLU A 80 -2.41 -7.76 -4.19
C GLU A 80 -2.43 -7.26 -2.74
N ILE A 81 -1.32 -6.70 -2.25
CA ILE A 81 -1.21 -6.17 -0.88
C ILE A 81 -2.37 -5.24 -0.50
N PRO A 82 -2.84 -4.31 -1.35
CA PRO A 82 -3.94 -3.40 -0.99
C PRO A 82 -5.28 -4.09 -0.75
N ARG A 83 -5.44 -5.31 -1.26
CA ARG A 83 -6.66 -6.13 -1.11
C ARG A 83 -6.55 -7.20 -0.05
N LYS A 84 -5.31 -7.63 0.24
CA LYS A 84 -5.01 -8.65 1.25
C LYS A 84 -4.01 -8.10 2.27
N PRO A 85 -4.29 -6.95 2.93
CA PRO A 85 -3.36 -6.35 3.89
C PRO A 85 -3.14 -7.23 5.12
N ASP A 86 -4.10 -8.08 5.47
CA ASP A 86 -4.04 -9.12 6.50
C ASP A 86 -3.05 -10.24 6.14
N VAL A 87 -3.08 -10.72 4.89
CA VAL A 87 -2.13 -11.72 4.38
C VAL A 87 -0.72 -11.13 4.33
N PHE A 88 -0.59 -9.89 3.84
CA PHE A 88 0.68 -9.17 3.86
C PHE A 88 1.27 -9.07 5.28
N SER A 89 0.49 -8.60 6.25
CA SER A 89 0.92 -8.49 7.65
C SER A 89 1.38 -9.84 8.22
N THR A 90 0.58 -10.89 7.99
CA THR A 90 0.85 -12.23 8.51
C THR A 90 2.12 -12.82 7.92
N GLU A 91 2.28 -12.77 6.60
CA GLU A 91 3.45 -13.32 5.92
C GLU A 91 4.72 -12.48 6.17
N LEU A 92 4.58 -11.17 6.36
CA LEU A 92 5.70 -10.31 6.73
C LEU A 92 6.23 -10.63 8.15
N ARG A 93 5.34 -10.93 9.12
CA ARG A 93 5.75 -11.45 10.43
C ARG A 93 6.50 -12.76 10.30
N ARG A 94 5.98 -13.69 9.48
CA ARG A 94 6.66 -14.97 9.24
C ARG A 94 8.06 -14.78 8.66
N VAL A 95 8.25 -13.92 7.66
CA VAL A 95 9.60 -13.77 7.05
C VAL A 95 10.58 -13.03 7.97
N LEU A 96 10.11 -12.10 8.81
CA LEU A 96 10.98 -11.27 9.66
C LEU A 96 11.15 -11.77 11.10
N GLU A 97 10.28 -12.65 11.60
CA GLU A 97 10.27 -13.09 13.00
C GLU A 97 10.73 -14.55 13.17
N PHE A 98 11.18 -15.22 12.10
CA PHE A 98 11.56 -16.64 12.08
C PHE A 98 12.79 -17.01 12.94
N GLU A 99 13.55 -16.03 13.45
CA GLU A 99 14.75 -16.29 14.27
C GLU A 99 14.50 -16.41 15.78
N LYS A 100 13.31 -16.03 16.28
CA LYS A 100 12.99 -16.22 17.70
C LYS A 100 12.10 -17.45 17.80
N GLY A 101 12.68 -18.57 18.21
CA GLY A 101 12.04 -19.87 18.44
C GLY A 101 10.96 -19.86 19.51
N ILE A 102 9.95 -19.00 19.33
CA ILE A 102 8.79 -18.84 20.17
C ILE A 102 7.63 -18.72 19.19
N SER A 103 7.01 -19.85 18.91
CA SER A 103 5.66 -19.91 18.37
C SER A 103 4.71 -19.28 19.39
N PHE A 104 4.62 -17.97 19.41
CA PHE A 104 3.61 -17.24 20.18
C PHE A 104 2.61 -16.67 19.19
N HIS A 105 1.48 -17.36 19.14
CA HIS A 105 0.12 -16.85 18.99
C HIS A 105 -0.09 -15.56 18.18
N ARG A 106 -1.07 -15.60 17.28
CA ARG A 106 -1.69 -14.53 16.44
C ARG A 106 -2.02 -13.18 17.11
N THR A 107 -1.59 -12.97 18.34
CA THR A 107 -1.66 -11.74 19.12
C THR A 107 -0.64 -10.73 18.60
N VAL A 108 -1.12 -9.53 18.27
CA VAL A 108 -0.30 -8.40 17.86
C VAL A 108 0.73 -8.11 18.97
N THR A 109 1.97 -8.52 18.76
CA THR A 109 3.06 -8.28 19.70
C THR A 109 3.42 -6.79 19.67
N VAL A 110 3.45 -6.19 20.85
CA VAL A 110 3.57 -4.73 21.06
C VAL A 110 4.87 -4.14 20.50
N LEU A 111 5.89 -4.97 20.26
CA LEU A 111 7.28 -4.57 19.98
C LEU A 111 7.96 -5.37 18.85
N SER A 112 7.21 -5.95 17.91
CA SER A 112 7.85 -6.64 16.78
C SER A 112 8.30 -5.66 15.69
N THR A 113 9.37 -6.01 14.97
CA THR A 113 9.89 -5.23 13.82
C THR A 113 8.77 -4.95 12.81
N VAL A 114 7.87 -5.92 12.62
CA VAL A 114 6.72 -5.77 11.71
C VAL A 114 5.71 -4.77 12.25
N SER A 115 5.35 -4.84 13.53
CA SER A 115 4.44 -3.86 14.16
C SER A 115 4.98 -2.43 14.08
N ILE A 116 6.30 -2.24 14.19
CA ILE A 116 6.95 -0.94 14.00
C ILE A 116 6.84 -0.49 12.53
N LEU A 117 7.12 -1.40 11.59
CA LEU A 117 7.07 -1.10 10.17
C LEU A 117 5.66 -0.72 9.69
N GLU A 118 4.66 -1.51 10.08
CA GLU A 118 3.24 -1.23 9.80
C GLU A 118 2.85 0.16 10.32
N ARG A 119 3.28 0.50 11.54
CA ARG A 119 3.02 1.82 12.12
C ARG A 119 3.69 2.95 11.34
N VAL A 120 4.93 2.74 10.88
CA VAL A 120 5.63 3.72 10.03
C VAL A 120 4.91 3.92 8.71
N VAL A 121 4.43 2.84 8.07
CA VAL A 121 3.65 2.93 6.83
C VAL A 121 2.38 3.73 7.06
N VAL A 122 1.58 3.38 8.07
CA VAL A 122 0.33 4.08 8.41
C VAL A 122 0.60 5.56 8.72
N LYS A 123 1.61 5.85 9.54
CA LYS A 123 1.98 7.23 9.89
C LYS A 123 2.37 8.06 8.65
N LYS A 124 3.14 7.47 7.73
CA LYS A 124 3.51 8.13 6.47
C LYS A 124 2.28 8.42 5.60
N ILE A 125 1.34 7.49 5.51
CA ILE A 125 0.10 7.72 4.74
C ILE A 125 -0.76 8.78 5.42
N CYS A 126 -0.98 8.71 6.74
CA CYS A 126 -1.67 9.75 7.51
C CYS A 126 -1.08 11.14 7.22
N SER A 127 0.25 11.29 7.27
CA SER A 127 0.92 12.54 6.95
C SER A 127 0.68 13.00 5.51
N LYS A 128 0.70 12.09 4.52
CA LYS A 128 0.40 12.41 3.11
C LYS A 128 -1.07 12.80 2.90
N LEU A 129 -1.98 12.33 3.75
CA LEU A 129 -3.42 12.63 3.71
C LEU A 129 -3.84 13.80 4.62
N GLY A 130 -2.92 14.41 5.37
CA GLY A 130 -3.25 15.45 6.34
C GLY A 130 -4.07 14.97 7.53
N VAL A 131 -3.96 13.69 7.88
CA VAL A 131 -4.69 13.05 8.98
C VAL A 131 -3.78 12.92 10.20
N GLU A 132 -4.28 13.28 11.38
CA GLU A 132 -3.56 13.05 12.63
C GLU A 132 -3.48 11.55 12.96
N PHE A 133 -2.30 11.10 13.40
CA PHE A 133 -2.06 9.73 13.83
C PHE A 133 -1.64 9.72 15.32
N ASN A 134 -2.62 9.54 16.20
CA ASN A 134 -2.45 9.64 17.66
C ASN A 134 -2.55 8.29 18.39
N GLU A 135 -2.49 7.17 17.66
CA GLU A 135 -2.68 5.85 18.27
C GLU A 135 -1.54 5.47 19.21
N LYS A 136 -1.94 5.07 20.42
CA LYS A 136 -1.06 4.57 21.47
C LYS A 136 -1.24 3.05 21.54
N GLY A 137 -0.31 2.31 20.94
CA GLY A 137 -0.27 0.85 21.03
C GLY A 137 -0.21 0.14 19.68
N PRO A 138 -0.28 -1.20 19.69
CA PRO A 138 -0.29 -2.00 18.47
C PRO A 138 -1.42 -1.54 17.55
N ILE A 139 -1.15 -1.53 16.24
CA ILE A 139 -2.16 -1.23 15.23
C ILE A 139 -2.55 -2.52 14.52
N ASP A 140 -3.82 -2.63 14.16
CA ASP A 140 -4.25 -3.58 13.14
C ASP A 140 -4.02 -2.93 11.77
N PHE A 141 -3.05 -3.46 11.02
CA PHE A 141 -2.67 -2.90 9.74
C PHE A 141 -3.82 -2.95 8.72
N ALA A 142 -4.62 -4.02 8.69
CA ALA A 142 -5.71 -4.18 7.75
C ALA A 142 -6.84 -3.17 8.02
N GLU A 143 -7.20 -3.01 9.30
CA GLU A 143 -8.20 -2.01 9.71
C GLU A 143 -7.73 -0.58 9.42
N TRP A 144 -6.44 -0.28 9.62
CA TRP A 144 -5.89 1.02 9.26
C TRP A 144 -5.88 1.28 7.76
N VAL A 145 -5.52 0.28 6.94
CA VAL A 145 -5.60 0.40 5.47
C VAL A 145 -7.02 0.70 5.02
N LYS A 146 -8.02 0.01 5.60
CA LYS A 146 -9.44 0.25 5.32
C LYS A 146 -9.85 1.67 5.70
N LYS A 147 -9.55 2.10 6.93
CA LYS A 147 -9.84 3.46 7.43
C LYS A 147 -9.20 4.54 6.55
N LEU A 148 -7.94 4.37 6.18
CA LEU A 148 -7.23 5.34 5.33
C LEU A 148 -7.83 5.42 3.92
N ARG A 149 -8.30 4.30 3.36
CA ARG A 149 -9.01 4.28 2.08
C ARG A 149 -10.32 5.06 2.16
N GLU A 150 -11.08 4.88 3.23
CA GLU A 150 -12.32 5.65 3.46
C GLU A 150 -12.02 7.16 3.56
N VAL A 151 -10.99 7.54 4.31
CA VAL A 151 -10.58 8.95 4.41
C VAL A 151 -10.15 9.52 3.06
N TYR A 152 -9.35 8.78 2.29
CA TYR A 152 -8.93 9.18 0.95
C TYR A 152 -10.13 9.43 0.02
N ASN A 153 -11.07 8.47 -0.03
CA ASN A 153 -12.27 8.57 -0.85
C ASN A 153 -13.22 9.70 -0.39
N ASN A 154 -13.29 9.99 0.91
CA ASN A 154 -14.13 11.06 1.45
C ASN A 154 -13.51 12.45 1.25
N GLY A 155 -12.18 12.55 1.18
CA GLY A 155 -11.48 13.76 0.76
C GLY A 155 -11.76 14.16 -0.69
N GLU A 156 -11.94 13.17 -1.59
CA GLU A 156 -12.36 13.42 -2.98
C GLU A 156 -13.75 14.06 -3.08
N ASN A 157 -14.67 13.70 -2.19
CA ASN A 157 -16.06 14.20 -2.21
C ASN A 157 -16.22 15.64 -1.65
N ARG A 158 -15.13 16.26 -1.18
CA ARG A 158 -15.14 17.61 -0.59
C ARG A 158 -14.40 18.67 -1.43
N SER A 159 -13.94 18.32 -2.63
CA SER A 159 -13.43 19.31 -3.57
C SER A 159 -14.62 20.04 -4.24
N PRO A 160 -14.74 21.37 -4.12
CA PRO A 160 -15.84 22.15 -4.69
C PRO A 160 -15.90 22.09 -6.22
#